data_AF-T1A7Z0-F1
#
_entry.id   AF-T1A7Z0-F1
#
_cell.length_a   1.000
_cell.length_b   1.000
_cell.length_c   1.000
_cell.angle_alpha   90.00
_cell.angle_beta   90.00
_cell.angle_gamma   90.00
#
_symmetry.space_group_name_H-M   'P 1'
#
loop_
_entity.id
_entity.type
_entity.pdbx_description
1 polymer ?
#
loop_
_entity_poly.entity_id
_entity_poly.type
_entity_poly.pdbx_seq_one_letter_code
_entity_poly.pdbx_strand_id
1 'polypeptide(L)' 'MLDKLKAAALGRGLWNLFLPHLQPGNPGRPLSNLDYAPVSELLGQVSFASEVLNCSAPDTGNMEILSL' A
#
# COMPACT_ATOMS: atom_id res chain seq x y z
N MET A 1 14.48 5.67 10.81
CA MET A 1 14.99 4.93 9.62
C MET A 1 13.85 4.58 8.68
N LEU A 2 12.85 3.82 9.13
CA LEU A 2 11.61 3.51 8.39
C LEU A 2 10.88 4.75 7.86
N ASP A 3 10.80 5.82 8.63
CA ASP A 3 10.13 7.08 8.23
C ASP A 3 10.72 7.70 6.95
N LYS A 4 12.05 7.66 6.80
CA LYS A 4 12.72 8.14 5.59
C LYS A 4 12.42 7.27 4.38
N LEU A 5 12.30 5.95 4.58
CA LEU A 5 11.91 5.02 3.52
C LEU A 5 10.46 5.22 3.11
N LYS A 6 9.56 5.44 4.07
CA LYS A 6 8.15 5.78 3.83
C LYS A 6 8.01 7.07 3.02
N ALA A 7 8.71 8.14 3.43
CA ALA A 7 8.72 9.40 2.69
C ALA A 7 9.26 9.23 1.25
N ALA A 8 10.29 8.41 1.07
CA ALA A 8 10.85 8.11 -0.25
C ALA A 8 9.93 7.24 -1.12
N ALA A 9 9.16 6.33 -0.53
CA ALA A 9 8.15 5.52 -1.22
C ALA A 9 6.96 6.39 -1.65
N LEU A 10 6.47 7.24 -0.74
CA LEU A 10 5.42 8.23 -1.00
C LEU A 10 5.81 9.17 -2.14
N GLY A 11 7.03 9.73 -2.11
CA GLY A 11 7.55 10.60 -3.16
C GLY A 11 7.73 9.90 -4.52
N ARG A 12 7.77 8.57 -4.55
CA ARG A 12 7.80 7.75 -5.76
C ARG A 12 6.42 7.23 -6.18
N GLY A 13 5.36 7.57 -5.44
CA GLY A 13 4.02 7.04 -5.67
C GLY A 13 3.86 5.55 -5.37
N LEU A 14 4.83 4.95 -4.66
CA LEU A 14 4.81 3.55 -4.24
C LEU A 14 4.11 3.45 -2.88
N TRP A 15 2.84 3.83 -2.88
CA TRP A 15 2.02 3.92 -1.67
C TRP A 15 0.62 3.39 -1.96
N ASN A 16 -0.02 2.71 -1.00
CA ASN A 16 -1.39 2.19 -1.11
C ASN A 16 -1.64 1.35 -2.38
N LEU A 17 -0.66 0.55 -2.79
CA LEU A 17 -0.68 -0.19 -4.05
C LEU A 17 -1.77 -1.28 -4.11
N PHE A 18 -2.30 -1.68 -2.95
CA PHE A 18 -3.34 -2.70 -2.83
C PHE A 18 -4.76 -2.17 -3.10
N LEU A 19 -4.94 -0.86 -3.22
CA LEU A 19 -6.26 -0.25 -3.42
C LEU A 19 -6.53 -0.09 -4.93
N PRO A 20 -7.40 -0.91 -5.55
CA PRO A 20 -7.73 -0.75 -6.97
C PRO A 20 -8.53 0.54 -7.23
N HIS A 21 -9.23 1.06 -6.22
CA HIS A 21 -10.04 2.27 -6.28
C HIS A 21 -9.53 3.31 -5.28
N LEU A 22 -8.36 3.89 -5.55
CA LEU A 22 -7.82 4.98 -4.75
C LEU A 22 -8.67 6.25 -4.95
N GLN A 23 -9.17 6.82 -3.85
CA GLN A 23 -9.97 8.05 -3.92
C GLN A 23 -9.13 9.24 -4.42
N PRO A 24 -9.73 10.17 -5.18
CA PRO A 24 -9.03 11.37 -5.62
C PRO A 24 -8.60 12.20 -4.41
N GLY A 25 -7.29 12.41 -4.27
CA GLY A 25 -6.68 13.11 -3.13
C GLY A 25 -5.92 12.20 -2.15
N ASN A 26 -6.11 10.88 -2.23
CA ASN A 26 -5.27 9.94 -1.48
C ASN A 26 -3.93 9.74 -2.19
N PRO A 27 -2.80 9.73 -1.46
CA PRO A 27 -1.51 9.49 -2.05
C PRO A 27 -1.33 8.02 -2.41
N GLY A 28 -0.66 7.77 -3.54
CA GLY A 28 -0.34 6.43 -3.99
C GLY A 28 -0.70 6.18 -5.44
N ARG A 29 -0.60 4.92 -5.84
CA ARG A 29 -0.94 4.46 -7.18
C ARG A 29 -1.85 3.25 -7.09
N PRO A 30 -3.11 3.34 -7.58
CA PRO A 30 -3.98 2.18 -7.63
C PRO A 30 -3.43 1.16 -8.61
N LEU A 31 -3.37 -0.10 -8.20
CA LEU A 31 -3.10 -1.24 -9.06
C LEU A 31 -4.31 -2.18 -9.06
N SER A 32 -4.56 -2.83 -10.19
CA SER A 32 -5.52 -3.93 -10.23
C SER A 32 -5.01 -5.10 -9.38
N ASN A 33 -5.91 -5.95 -8.88
CA ASN A 33 -5.52 -7.14 -8.12
C ASN A 33 -4.56 -8.05 -8.89
N LEU A 34 -4.71 -8.13 -10.22
CA LEU A 34 -3.81 -8.88 -11.09
C LEU A 34 -2.38 -8.30 -11.12
N ASP A 35 -2.27 -6.98 -11.18
CA ASP A 35 -0.98 -6.27 -11.19
C ASP A 35 -0.34 -6.23 -9.80
N TYR A 36 -1.15 -6.22 -8.74
CA TYR A 36 -0.68 -6.21 -7.35
C TYR A 36 -0.19 -7.58 -6.88
N ALA A 37 -0.74 -8.69 -7.39
CA ALA A 37 -0.36 -10.04 -6.98
C ALA A 37 1.17 -10.31 -7.00
N PRO A 38 1.91 -10.07 -8.10
CA PRO A 38 3.36 -10.26 -8.11
C PRO A 38 4.10 -9.25 -7.22
N VAL A 39 3.55 -8.05 -7.05
CA VAL A 39 4.12 -7.04 -6.13
C VAL A 39 4.03 -7.55 -4.70
N SER A 40 2.87 -8.04 -4.27
CA SER A 40 2.63 -8.56 -2.93
C SER A 40 3.58 -9.71 -2.57
N GLU A 41 3.90 -10.58 -3.53
CA GLU A 41 4.86 -11.68 -3.33
C GLU A 41 6.27 -11.14 -3.04
N LEU A 42 6.73 -10.14 -3.80
CA LEU A 42 8.00 -9.47 -3.56
C LEU A 42 8.03 -8.72 -2.22
N LEU A 43 6.92 -8.10 -1.81
CA LEU A 43 6.81 -7.46 -0.50
C LEU A 43 6.93 -8.47 0.64
N GLY A 44 6.40 -9.69 0.46
CA GLY A 44 6.51 -10.78 1.43
C GLY A 44 7.95 -11.26 1.68
N GLN A 45 8.88 -11.00 0.75
CA GLN A 45 10.29 -11.39 0.90
C GLN A 45 11.05 -10.48 1.88
N VAL A 46 10.55 -9.28 2.15
CA VAL A 46 11.21 -8.28 3.00
C VAL A 46 10.26 -7.86 4.11
N SER A 47 10.56 -8.25 5.35
CA SER A 47 9.66 -8.13 6.50
C SER A 47 9.14 -6.71 6.79
N PHE A 48 9.85 -5.67 6.33
CA PHE A 48 9.46 -4.27 6.52
C PHE A 48 8.92 -3.60 5.25
N ALA A 49 8.93 -4.27 4.09
CA ALA A 49 8.56 -3.64 2.82
C ALA A 49 7.09 -3.25 2.77
N SER A 50 6.20 -4.13 3.25
CA SER A 50 4.76 -3.83 3.36
C SER A 50 4.51 -2.58 4.21
N GLU A 51 5.28 -2.37 5.28
CA GLU A 51 5.13 -1.20 6.13
C GLU A 51 5.67 0.07 5.46
N VAL A 52 6.76 -0.03 4.70
CA VAL A 52 7.34 1.11 3.97
C VAL A 52 6.41 1.61 2.85
N LEU A 53 5.63 0.73 2.24
CA LEU A 53 4.72 1.07 1.13
C LEU A 53 3.26 1.28 1.57
N ASN A 54 2.99 1.21 2.87
CA ASN A 54 1.63 1.24 3.42
C ASN A 54 0.71 0.14 2.85
N CYS A 55 1.31 -1.04 2.64
CA CYS A 55 0.67 -2.28 2.20
C CYS A 55 0.67 -3.35 3.31
N SER A 56 1.04 -3.01 4.55
CA SER A 56 0.93 -3.94 5.68
C SER A 56 -0.52 -4.27 5.96
N ALA A 57 -0.85 -5.56 6.00
CA ALA A 57 -2.05 -6.02 6.70
C ALA A 57 -1.87 -5.73 8.21
N PRO A 58 -2.87 -5.22 8.95
CA PRO A 58 -4.31 -5.26 8.70
C PRO A 58 -4.98 -3.87 8.76
N ASP A 59 -5.38 -3.32 7.60
CA ASP A 59 -6.43 -2.29 7.50
C ASP A 59 -7.37 -2.50 6.29
N THR A 60 -7.28 -3.66 5.63
CA THR A 60 -8.27 -4.05 4.60
C THR A 60 -9.62 -4.41 5.24
N GLY A 61 -9.65 -4.80 6.52
CA GLY A 61 -10.85 -5.29 7.20
C GLY A 61 -11.67 -4.25 7.96
N ASN A 62 -11.11 -3.08 8.33
CA ASN A 62 -11.83 -2.05 9.09
C ASN A 62 -12.28 -0.84 8.26
N MET A 63 -11.71 -0.62 7.07
CA MET A 63 -12.20 0.43 6.16
C MET A 63 -13.57 0.13 5.52
N GLU A 64 -14.09 -1.11 5.62
CA GLU A 64 -15.49 -1.40 5.26
C GLU A 64 -16.48 -1.08 6.40
N ILE A 65 -16.02 -0.87 7.64
CA ILE A 65 -16.91 -0.59 8.79
C ILE A 65 -16.99 0.91 9.11
N LEU A 66 -16.01 1.73 8.72
CA LEU A 66 -16.06 3.19 8.94
C LEU A 66 -16.92 3.96 7.89
N SER A 67 -17.57 3.24 6.98
CA SER A 67 -18.51 3.78 5.99
C SER A 67 -19.99 3.50 6.32
N LEU A 68 -20.29 3.02 7.54
CA LEU A 68 -21.65 2.85 8.07
C LEU A 68 -21.96 3.88 9.16
#